data_AF-A0A7R9WKE2-F1
#
_entry.id   AF-A0A7R9WKE2-F1
#
_cell.length_a   1.000
_cell.length_b   1.000
_cell.length_c   1.000
_cell.angle_alpha   90.00
_cell.angle_beta   90.00
_cell.angle_gamma   90.00
#
_symmetry.space_group_name_H-M   'P 1'
#
loop_
_entity.id
_entity.type
_entity.pdbx_description
1 polymer ?
#
loop_
_entity_poly.entity_id
_entity_poly.type
_entity_poly.pdbx_seq_one_letter_code
_entity_poly.pdbx_strand_id
1 'polypeptide(L)'
;VRSRWRRLDTLVELDLSSNSLVGSIIPNVLSSWTSMTTLVLSDNELTGELPSTVQNMQNLEVMKVDRNGFTGEIPASINFLTNLRTLDLSRNGFLGPVPEFRENLESLETAYLHNNNLTGAIDLCRVGPDAGEKDFASDCLPYDDGRPAEISECLCCTKCCNDVAGCAPV
;
A
#
# COMPACT_ATOMS: atom_id res chain seq x y z
N VAL A 1 -22.85 6.66 -16.36
CA VAL A 1 -23.37 6.01 -15.13
C VAL A 1 -23.09 6.93 -13.95
N ARG A 2 -24.12 7.46 -13.26
CA ARG A 2 -23.90 8.19 -12.00
C ARG A 2 -23.56 7.13 -10.94
N SER A 3 -22.31 7.09 -10.47
CA SER A 3 -21.87 6.16 -9.44
C SER A 3 -22.63 6.46 -8.13
N ARG A 4 -23.47 5.51 -7.67
CA ARG A 4 -24.26 5.66 -6.43
C ARG A 4 -23.39 5.75 -5.17
N TRP A 5 -22.13 5.35 -5.28
CA TRP A 5 -21.09 5.42 -4.26
C TRP A 5 -20.75 6.84 -3.78
N ARG A 6 -21.16 7.89 -4.52
CA ARG A 6 -20.95 9.30 -4.14
C ARG A 6 -21.67 9.74 -2.85
N ARG A 7 -22.59 8.94 -2.31
CA ARG A 7 -23.39 9.26 -1.11
C ARG A 7 -22.98 8.45 0.13
N LEU A 8 -21.80 7.84 0.11
CA LEU A 8 -21.28 7.04 1.21
C LEU A 8 -20.25 7.86 2.00
N ASP A 9 -20.62 9.10 2.32
CA ASP A 9 -19.79 10.05 3.07
C ASP A 9 -19.64 9.67 4.54
N THR A 10 -20.53 8.83 5.07
CA THR A 10 -20.49 8.29 6.43
C THR A 10 -19.84 6.91 6.53
N LEU A 11 -19.42 6.31 5.42
CA LEU A 11 -18.86 4.98 5.43
C LEU A 11 -17.46 5.01 6.06
N VAL A 12 -17.27 4.20 7.09
CA VAL A 12 -16.03 4.12 7.88
C VAL A 12 -15.15 2.97 7.40
N GLU A 13 -15.76 1.80 7.18
CA GLU A 13 -15.02 0.60 6.76
C GLU A 13 -15.71 -0.02 5.54
N LEU A 14 -14.89 -0.42 4.56
CA LEU A 14 -15.33 -1.15 3.38
C LEU A 14 -14.36 -2.29 3.10
N ASP A 15 -14.85 -3.51 3.25
CA ASP A 15 -14.15 -4.71 2.82
C ASP A 15 -14.94 -5.37 1.69
N LEU A 16 -14.31 -5.44 0.52
CA LEU A 16 -14.79 -6.13 -0.68
C LEU A 16 -13.78 -7.16 -1.17
N SER A 17 -12.90 -7.63 -0.29
CA SER A 17 -11.85 -8.58 -0.64
C SER A 17 -12.39 -9.93 -1.11
N SER A 18 -11.56 -10.69 -1.84
CA SER A 18 -11.90 -12.05 -2.30
C SER A 18 -13.17 -12.11 -3.14
N ASN A 19 -13.28 -11.22 -4.12
CA ASN A 19 -14.38 -11.18 -5.08
C ASN A 19 -13.85 -11.20 -6.52
N SER A 20 -14.75 -11.17 -7.50
CA SER A 20 -14.42 -11.01 -8.92
C SER A 20 -14.75 -9.61 -9.40
N LEU A 21 -14.46 -8.58 -8.59
CA LEU A 21 -14.69 -7.20 -8.98
C LEU A 21 -13.71 -6.81 -10.08
N VAL A 22 -14.24 -6.21 -11.15
CA VAL A 22 -13.49 -5.80 -12.34
C VAL A 22 -13.60 -4.30 -12.57
N GLY A 23 -12.67 -3.78 -13.38
CA GLY A 23 -12.66 -2.39 -13.80
C GLY A 23 -11.82 -1.50 -12.88
N SER A 24 -11.88 -0.19 -13.10
CA SER A 24 -11.02 0.77 -12.42
C SER A 24 -11.72 1.53 -11.31
N ILE A 25 -10.90 1.99 -10.36
CA ILE A 25 -11.35 2.89 -9.31
C ILE A 25 -11.70 4.24 -9.94
N ILE A 26 -12.93 4.70 -9.70
CA ILE A 26 -13.42 5.97 -10.24
C ILE A 26 -12.96 7.12 -9.33
N PRO A 27 -12.16 8.10 -9.81
CA PRO A 27 -11.58 9.16 -8.97
C PRO A 27 -12.61 9.93 -8.14
N ASN A 28 -13.75 10.24 -8.75
CA ASN A 28 -14.86 10.99 -8.15
C ASN A 28 -15.62 10.24 -7.05
N VAL A 29 -15.39 8.93 -6.90
CA VAL A 29 -15.99 8.12 -5.85
C VAL A 29 -15.11 8.16 -4.60
N LEU A 30 -13.80 7.91 -4.75
CA LEU A 30 -12.87 8.00 -3.62
C LEU A 30 -12.84 9.39 -3.00
N SER A 31 -12.98 10.45 -3.80
CA SER A 31 -13.03 11.82 -3.29
C SER A 31 -14.18 12.11 -2.33
N SER A 32 -15.19 11.24 -2.26
CA SER A 32 -16.36 11.40 -1.38
C SER A 32 -16.30 10.59 -0.08
N TRP A 33 -15.31 9.72 0.08
CA TRP A 33 -15.20 8.80 1.22
C TRP A 33 -14.32 9.38 2.33
N THR A 34 -14.66 10.60 2.78
CA THR A 34 -13.84 11.36 3.72
C THR A 34 -13.83 10.78 5.13
N SER A 35 -14.83 9.98 5.52
CA SER A 35 -14.93 9.37 6.86
C SER A 35 -14.31 7.97 6.95
N MET A 36 -13.76 7.46 5.85
CA MET A 36 -13.27 6.08 5.76
C MET A 36 -11.94 5.92 6.49
N THR A 37 -11.84 4.90 7.33
CA THR A 37 -10.65 4.49 8.07
C THR A 37 -10.06 3.20 7.52
N THR A 38 -10.88 2.32 6.93
CA THR A 38 -10.44 1.03 6.38
C THR A 38 -11.02 0.80 4.99
N LEU A 39 -10.14 0.55 4.02
CA LEU A 39 -10.50 0.12 2.67
C LEU A 39 -9.72 -1.15 2.31
N VAL A 40 -10.44 -2.25 2.09
CA VAL A 40 -9.87 -3.54 1.68
C VAL A 40 -10.52 -3.97 0.37
N LEU A 41 -9.72 -4.03 -0.69
CA LEU A 41 -10.10 -4.45 -2.05
C LEU A 41 -9.26 -5.63 -2.53
N SER A 42 -8.53 -6.29 -1.61
CA SER A 42 -7.61 -7.38 -1.88
C SER A 42 -8.24 -8.55 -2.65
N ASP A 43 -7.46 -9.31 -3.41
CA ASP A 43 -7.93 -10.50 -4.14
C ASP A 43 -9.16 -10.21 -5.02
N ASN A 44 -8.95 -9.38 -6.04
CA ASN A 44 -9.95 -9.03 -7.05
C ASN A 44 -9.30 -8.91 -8.45
N GLU A 45 -10.08 -8.53 -9.45
CA GLU A 45 -9.64 -8.30 -10.83
C GLU A 45 -9.69 -6.79 -11.19
N LEU A 46 -9.50 -5.91 -10.20
CA LEU A 46 -9.51 -4.46 -10.42
C LEU A 46 -8.28 -4.05 -11.21
N THR A 47 -8.45 -3.07 -12.12
CA THR A 47 -7.40 -2.62 -13.04
C THR A 47 -7.32 -1.10 -13.12
N GLY A 48 -6.34 -0.58 -13.86
CA GLY A 48 -6.12 0.86 -14.02
C GLY A 48 -5.24 1.45 -12.92
N GLU A 49 -5.24 2.78 -12.79
CA GLU A 49 -4.33 3.50 -11.88
C GLU A 49 -4.99 3.85 -10.55
N LEU A 50 -4.19 3.97 -9.49
CA LEU A 50 -4.63 4.62 -8.26
C LEU A 50 -4.79 6.13 -8.51
N PRO A 51 -6.00 6.70 -8.33
CA PRO A 51 -6.22 8.08 -8.67
C PRO A 51 -5.62 9.02 -7.61
N SER A 52 -5.14 10.18 -8.05
CA SER A 52 -4.58 11.20 -7.15
C SER A 52 -5.59 11.75 -6.13
N THR A 53 -6.89 11.55 -6.38
CA THR A 53 -7.96 11.91 -5.45
C THR A 53 -7.95 11.09 -4.16
N VAL A 54 -7.10 10.06 -4.05
CA VAL A 54 -6.87 9.32 -2.80
C VAL A 54 -6.49 10.25 -1.64
N GLN A 55 -5.80 11.37 -1.89
CA GLN A 55 -5.45 12.36 -0.86
C GLN A 55 -6.64 12.89 -0.03
N ASN A 56 -7.87 12.75 -0.53
CA ASN A 56 -9.06 13.22 0.18
C ASN A 56 -9.51 12.26 1.29
N MET A 57 -8.97 11.03 1.33
CA MET A 57 -9.29 10.02 2.34
C MET A 57 -8.42 10.20 3.59
N GLN A 58 -8.39 11.41 4.16
CA GLN A 58 -7.42 11.79 5.20
C GLN A 58 -7.55 10.99 6.50
N ASN A 59 -8.69 10.36 6.75
CA ASN A 59 -8.92 9.51 7.93
C ASN A 59 -8.50 8.04 7.70
N LEU A 60 -8.03 7.68 6.50
CA LEU A 60 -7.70 6.32 6.15
C LEU A 60 -6.49 5.83 6.95
N GLU A 61 -6.69 4.77 7.72
CA GLU A 61 -5.65 4.10 8.52
C GLU A 61 -5.17 2.81 7.83
N VAL A 62 -6.06 2.12 7.12
CA VAL A 62 -5.74 0.86 6.44
C VAL A 62 -6.21 0.91 4.99
N MET A 63 -5.27 0.71 4.08
CA MET A 63 -5.53 0.56 2.65
C MET A 63 -4.89 -0.73 2.15
N LYS A 64 -5.72 -1.67 1.68
CA LYS A 64 -5.26 -2.91 1.04
C LYS A 64 -5.89 -3.05 -0.33
N VAL A 65 -5.05 -3.11 -1.35
CA VAL A 65 -5.45 -3.30 -2.75
C VAL A 65 -4.59 -4.38 -3.42
N ASP A 66 -3.98 -5.24 -2.61
CA ASP A 66 -3.10 -6.30 -3.06
C ASP A 66 -3.81 -7.34 -3.92
N ARG A 67 -3.04 -8.10 -4.70
CA ARG A 67 -3.57 -9.19 -5.54
C ARG A 67 -4.67 -8.71 -6.48
N ASN A 68 -4.36 -7.67 -7.24
CA ASN A 68 -5.19 -7.07 -8.27
C ASN A 68 -4.37 -6.82 -9.54
N GLY A 69 -4.96 -6.16 -10.53
CA GLY A 69 -4.30 -5.74 -11.77
C GLY A 69 -4.06 -4.23 -11.86
N PHE A 70 -3.81 -3.53 -10.75
CA PHE A 70 -3.51 -2.10 -10.79
C PHE A 70 -2.18 -1.83 -11.51
N THR A 71 -2.12 -0.74 -12.25
CA THR A 71 -0.99 -0.34 -13.10
C THR A 71 -0.65 1.14 -12.89
N GLY A 72 0.40 1.64 -13.55
CA GLY A 72 0.82 3.03 -13.46
C GLY A 72 1.64 3.31 -12.20
N GLU A 73 1.94 4.59 -11.95
CA GLU A 73 2.74 5.00 -10.79
C GLU A 73 1.89 5.03 -9.51
N ILE A 74 2.53 4.80 -8.35
CA ILE A 74 1.91 5.12 -7.07
C ILE A 74 1.83 6.65 -7.00
N PRO A 75 0.63 7.24 -6.91
CA PRO A 75 0.51 8.69 -6.98
C PRO A 75 1.14 9.32 -5.74
N ALA A 76 1.97 10.36 -5.93
CA ALA A 76 2.60 11.10 -4.83
C ALA A 76 1.59 11.65 -3.79
N SER A 77 0.33 11.80 -4.20
CA SER A 77 -0.79 12.18 -3.35
C SER A 77 -1.06 11.19 -2.21
N ILE A 78 -0.54 9.97 -2.26
CA ILE A 78 -0.63 9.00 -1.16
C ILE A 78 0.03 9.53 0.11
N ASN A 79 1.01 10.42 -0.03
CA ASN A 79 1.69 11.08 1.09
C ASN A 79 0.77 11.99 1.90
N PHE A 80 -0.41 12.39 1.40
CA PHE A 80 -1.37 13.18 2.18
C PHE A 80 -2.22 12.35 3.14
N LEU A 81 -2.06 11.02 3.16
CA LEU A 81 -2.77 10.12 4.05
C LEU A 81 -2.07 10.03 5.41
N THR A 82 -1.99 11.13 6.14
CA THR A 82 -1.16 11.26 7.36
C THR A 82 -1.51 10.28 8.49
N ASN A 83 -2.73 9.72 8.47
CA ASN A 83 -3.20 8.72 9.43
C ASN A 83 -2.97 7.26 8.98
N LEU A 84 -2.46 7.05 7.76
CA LEU A 84 -2.28 5.73 7.19
C LEU A 84 -1.25 4.96 8.01
N ARG A 85 -1.66 3.81 8.53
CA ARG A 85 -0.83 2.87 9.29
C ARG A 85 -0.46 1.65 8.48
N THR A 86 -1.36 1.16 7.64
CA THR A 86 -1.11 -0.04 6.82
C THR A 86 -1.43 0.25 5.37
N LEU A 87 -0.43 0.05 4.52
CA LEU A 87 -0.53 0.14 3.08
C LEU A 87 -0.11 -1.19 2.45
N ASP A 88 -1.02 -1.85 1.74
CA ASP A 88 -0.71 -3.05 0.96
C ASP A 88 -1.03 -2.83 -0.52
N LEU A 89 0.02 -2.65 -1.31
CA LEU A 89 -0.04 -2.50 -2.77
C LEU A 89 0.53 -3.73 -3.48
N SER A 90 0.86 -4.79 -2.73
CA SER A 90 1.63 -5.90 -3.26
C SER A 90 0.90 -6.68 -4.34
N ARG A 91 1.64 -7.45 -5.14
CA ARG A 91 1.08 -8.36 -6.16
C ARG A 91 0.13 -7.60 -7.11
N ASN A 92 0.64 -6.54 -7.71
CA ASN A 92 0.00 -5.71 -8.72
C ASN A 92 0.99 -5.42 -9.87
N GLY A 93 0.64 -4.51 -10.78
CA GLY A 93 1.49 -4.04 -11.88
C GLY A 93 1.94 -2.58 -11.73
N PHE A 94 2.07 -2.05 -10.50
CA PHE A 94 2.55 -0.68 -10.29
C PHE A 94 3.98 -0.53 -10.81
N LEU A 95 4.29 0.64 -11.38
CA LEU A 95 5.57 0.95 -12.00
C LEU A 95 6.12 2.29 -11.52
N GLY A 96 7.35 2.63 -11.92
CA GLY A 96 7.98 3.90 -11.56
C GLY A 96 8.55 3.91 -10.14
N PRO A 97 9.03 5.07 -9.64
CA PRO A 97 9.69 5.14 -8.34
C PRO A 97 8.71 4.95 -7.19
N VAL A 98 9.17 4.34 -6.09
CA VAL A 98 8.42 4.39 -4.82
C VAL A 98 8.37 5.85 -4.32
N PRO A 99 7.20 6.39 -3.95
CA PRO A 99 7.10 7.72 -3.38
C PRO A 99 7.92 7.85 -2.09
N GLU A 100 8.50 9.02 -1.85
CA GLU A 100 9.13 9.32 -0.57
C GLU A 100 8.05 9.48 0.51
N PHE A 101 7.78 8.42 1.27
CA PHE A 101 6.78 8.41 2.34
C PHE A 101 7.13 9.32 3.54
N ARG A 102 8.38 9.78 3.61
CA ARG A 102 9.06 10.22 4.83
C ARG A 102 8.56 11.48 5.52
N GLU A 103 8.11 12.49 4.79
CA GLU A 103 7.78 13.79 5.41
C GLU A 103 6.33 13.87 5.89
N ASN A 104 5.44 13.03 5.37
CA ASN A 104 4.00 13.22 5.58
C ASN A 104 3.25 11.96 6.06
N LEU A 105 3.86 10.78 6.03
CA LEU A 105 3.24 9.54 6.54
C LEU A 105 3.84 9.13 7.89
N GLU A 106 3.85 10.03 8.86
CA GLU A 106 4.40 9.80 10.21
C GLU A 106 3.75 8.62 10.95
N SER A 107 2.49 8.32 10.63
CA SER A 107 1.75 7.20 11.23
C SER A 107 1.97 5.86 10.52
N LEU A 108 2.72 5.84 9.41
CA LEU A 108 2.86 4.63 8.60
C LEU A 108 3.68 3.60 9.36
N GLU A 109 2.97 2.56 9.76
CA GLU A 109 3.55 1.37 10.34
C GLU A 109 3.97 0.50 9.15
N THR A 110 3.06 -0.21 8.51
CA THR A 110 3.39 -1.23 7.49
C THR A 110 3.20 -0.75 6.05
N ALA A 111 4.16 -1.05 5.18
CA ALA A 111 4.03 -0.91 3.73
C ALA A 111 4.48 -2.19 2.99
N TYR A 112 3.56 -2.83 2.27
CA TYR A 112 3.85 -3.99 1.40
C TYR A 112 3.83 -3.56 -0.07
N LEU A 113 4.99 -3.61 -0.73
CA LEU A 113 5.16 -3.14 -2.12
C LEU A 113 5.66 -4.23 -3.08
N HIS A 114 6.05 -5.39 -2.55
CA HIS A 114 6.57 -6.54 -3.29
C HIS A 114 5.65 -7.01 -4.44
N ASN A 115 6.23 -7.74 -5.40
CA ASN A 115 5.52 -8.25 -6.58
C ASN A 115 4.82 -7.14 -7.38
N ASN A 116 5.55 -6.05 -7.63
CA ASN A 116 5.21 -4.99 -8.57
C ASN A 116 6.41 -4.75 -9.51
N ASN A 117 6.32 -3.75 -10.37
CA ASN A 117 7.40 -3.29 -11.24
C ASN A 117 7.98 -1.93 -10.80
N LEU A 118 8.02 -1.70 -9.47
CA LEU A 118 8.47 -0.45 -8.85
C LEU A 118 10.00 -0.30 -8.92
N THR A 119 10.49 0.92 -8.89
CA THR A 119 11.92 1.25 -8.99
C THR A 119 12.31 2.22 -7.89
N GLY A 120 13.61 2.52 -7.78
CA GLY A 120 14.10 3.42 -6.73
C GLY A 120 14.44 2.68 -5.43
N ALA A 121 14.82 3.47 -4.43
CA ALA A 121 15.18 2.98 -3.11
C ALA A 121 14.07 3.34 -2.11
N ILE A 122 13.74 2.40 -1.23
CA ILE A 122 12.92 2.69 -0.06
C ILE A 122 13.87 3.20 1.01
N ASP A 123 13.80 4.49 1.30
CA ASP A 123 14.40 5.01 2.51
C ASP A 123 13.25 5.06 3.54
N LEU A 124 13.14 4.07 4.43
CA LEU A 124 12.20 4.09 5.58
C LEU A 124 12.92 4.11 6.94
N CYS A 125 14.25 3.96 6.96
CA CYS A 125 15.04 3.97 8.18
C CYS A 125 15.49 5.36 8.64
N ARG A 126 14.68 6.04 9.46
CA ARG A 126 15.19 6.95 10.50
C ARG A 126 14.45 6.73 11.82
N VAL A 127 14.98 5.75 12.53
CA VAL A 127 14.72 5.37 13.91
C VAL A 127 15.08 6.53 14.84
N GLY A 128 14.11 7.06 15.58
CA GLY A 128 14.37 7.86 16.78
C GLY A 128 14.84 6.94 17.93
N PRO A 129 15.58 7.45 18.93
CA PRO A 129 16.21 6.62 19.98
C PRO A 129 15.26 5.81 20.88
N ASP A 130 13.94 5.95 20.69
CA ASP A 130 12.87 5.27 21.45
C ASP A 130 12.07 4.25 20.61
N ALA A 131 12.54 3.87 19.41
CA ALA A 131 11.87 2.83 18.62
C ALA A 131 12.10 1.44 19.25
N GLY A 132 11.22 1.09 20.18
CA GLY A 132 11.02 -0.30 20.58
C GLY A 132 10.51 -1.11 19.38
N GLU A 133 11.42 -1.80 18.71
CA GLU A 133 11.16 -3.11 18.10
C GLU A 133 10.03 -3.20 17.05
N LYS A 134 9.80 -2.14 16.25
CA LYS A 134 8.80 -2.14 15.16
C LYS A 134 9.21 -1.31 13.94
N ASP A 135 10.46 -1.42 13.49
CA ASP A 135 10.87 -0.76 12.25
C ASP A 135 10.62 -1.65 11.04
N PHE A 136 9.90 -1.07 10.08
CA PHE A 136 9.26 -1.72 8.95
C PHE A 136 10.16 -1.80 7.72
N ALA A 137 10.42 -3.04 7.30
CA ALA A 137 10.43 -3.44 5.91
C ALA A 137 10.30 -4.97 5.87
N SER A 138 9.10 -5.51 5.67
CA SER A 138 8.90 -6.95 5.49
C SER A 138 9.26 -7.38 4.06
N ASP A 139 10.45 -7.01 3.61
CA ASP A 139 11.03 -7.35 2.31
C ASP A 139 12.19 -8.34 2.46
N CYS A 140 12.08 -9.27 3.40
CA CYS A 140 12.82 -10.53 3.32
C CYS A 140 11.82 -11.68 3.52
N LEU A 141 11.34 -12.25 2.42
CA LEU A 141 10.40 -13.37 2.43
C LEU A 141 11.02 -14.61 3.11
N PRO A 142 10.15 -15.56 3.50
CA PRO A 142 10.06 -16.72 2.62
C PRO A 142 8.63 -17.06 2.22
N TYR A 143 8.56 -17.37 0.93
CA TYR A 143 7.60 -18.11 0.11
C TYR A 143 6.37 -18.80 0.74
N ASP A 144 5.31 -18.85 -0.08
CA ASP A 144 4.14 -19.73 0.02
C ASP A 144 4.48 -21.25 -0.02
N ASP A 145 5.76 -21.67 -0.01
CA ASP A 145 6.19 -23.09 -0.05
C ASP A 145 6.84 -23.62 1.26
N GLY A 146 6.94 -22.80 2.30
CA GLY A 146 6.87 -23.28 3.70
C GLY A 146 8.15 -23.54 4.50
N ARG A 147 9.23 -22.73 4.41
CA ARG A 147 10.34 -22.69 5.42
C ARG A 147 11.02 -21.29 5.53
N PRO A 148 11.60 -20.90 6.68
CA PRO A 148 11.14 -19.74 7.47
C PRO A 148 12.04 -18.49 7.38
N ALA A 149 11.48 -17.32 7.73
CA ALA A 149 12.24 -16.20 8.29
C ALA A 149 11.60 -15.84 9.64
N GLU A 150 12.41 -15.89 10.69
CA GLU A 150 12.04 -15.46 12.03
C GLU A 150 12.14 -13.92 12.14
N ILE A 151 11.31 -13.33 13.01
CA ILE A 151 10.97 -11.90 13.07
C ILE A 151 12.15 -10.96 13.44
N SER A 152 13.33 -11.49 13.80
CA SER A 152 14.49 -10.68 14.24
C SER A 152 15.35 -10.06 13.14
N GLU A 153 15.12 -10.33 11.85
CA GLU A 153 16.18 -10.17 10.83
C GLU A 153 15.97 -9.14 9.72
N CYS A 154 14.83 -8.45 9.62
CA CYS A 154 14.65 -7.40 8.59
C CYS A 154 14.60 -5.99 9.22
N LEU A 155 15.68 -5.60 9.88
CA LEU A 155 15.90 -4.21 10.25
C LEU A 155 16.50 -3.49 9.02
N CYS A 156 15.69 -2.68 8.33
CA CYS A 156 16.11 -1.80 7.21
C CYS A 156 16.43 -2.45 5.85
N CYS A 157 15.40 -2.81 5.06
CA CYS A 157 15.60 -2.97 3.61
C CYS A 157 15.70 -1.58 2.94
N THR A 158 16.88 -1.26 2.40
CA THR A 158 17.16 -0.02 1.64
C THR A 158 16.89 -0.17 0.14
N LYS A 159 16.31 -1.30 -0.30
CA LYS A 159 16.09 -1.64 -1.72
C LYS A 159 14.79 -2.44 -1.89
N CYS A 160 13.91 -1.99 -2.79
CA CYS A 160 12.79 -2.81 -3.26
C CYS A 160 13.32 -4.04 -4.00
N CYS A 161 12.87 -5.23 -3.63
CA CYS A 161 13.14 -6.45 -4.39
C CYS A 161 11.91 -6.86 -5.18
N ASN A 162 11.92 -6.56 -6.48
CA ASN A 162 10.87 -7.03 -7.39
C ASN A 162 11.00 -8.50 -7.79
N ASP A 163 12.00 -9.22 -7.26
CA ASP A 163 12.22 -10.63 -7.54
C ASP A 163 12.75 -11.33 -6.29
N VAL A 164 12.28 -12.55 -6.05
CA VAL A 164 12.61 -13.32 -4.84
C VAL A 164 14.08 -13.73 -4.81
N ALA A 165 14.74 -13.73 -5.98
CA ALA A 165 16.17 -13.97 -6.12
C ALA A 165 17.06 -12.72 -5.86
N GLY A 166 16.47 -11.53 -5.78
CA GLY A 166 17.20 -10.25 -5.77
C GLY A 166 17.49 -9.67 -4.38
N CYS A 167 16.92 -10.25 -3.32
CA CYS A 167 17.10 -9.83 -1.94
C CYS A 167 18.18 -10.66 -1.23
N ALA A 168 19.39 -10.67 -1.79
CA ALA A 168 20.54 -11.21 -1.09
C ALA A 168 21.12 -10.12 -0.17
N PRO A 169 21.32 -10.39 1.13
CA PRO A 169 22.05 -9.49 2.01
C PRO A 169 23.49 -9.37 1.50
N VAL A 170 24.01 -8.14 1.44
CA VAL A 170 25.45 -7.88 1.22
C VAL A 170 26.17 -7.94 2.56
#